data_AF-A0A4R2K161-F1
#
_entry.id   AF-A0A4R2K161-F1
#
_cell.length_a   1.000
_cell.length_b   1.000
_cell.length_c   1.000
_cell.angle_alpha   90.00
_cell.angle_beta   90.00
_cell.angle_gamma   90.00
#
_symmetry.space_group_name_H-M   'P 1'
#
loop_
_entity.id
_entity.type
_entity.pdbx_description
1 polymer ?
#
loop_
_entity_poly.entity_id
_entity_poly.type
_entity_poly.pdbx_seq_one_letter_code
_entity_poly.pdbx_strand_id
1 'polypeptide(L)'
;MVSDEFRTAAFGDRPDMTPRTPRTPRDQWLTAVVLGGQGRYAAASAFLTTLLKHPDPVLASLAASTLGSHRRQVGGHAVARRLDAAALARLTDGSGDGDRDGVDLLGARSDALLGLAADALGVGRLSTARRFIAVADGLGDVGWRGQVRLRWVRAEVELASGQPEVARPNAEAALRRARAAGAARHVAKSEMVLSAALAAGGGVTERVQAADLAAGVVDRAIELGLLPLVWPCSLLLVDLDPGRADEHRRRAAGALHCVLRRSDPIARRLAASSPWIPNTLVVPGELGQAGIRANSFTELPPDRVKVGAEASDRGGGTSLGCRKESP
;
A
#
# COMPACT_ATOMS: atom_id res chain seq x y z
N MET A 1 4.53 -2.23 27.71
CA MET A 1 5.52 -1.21 28.16
C MET A 1 6.57 -0.79 27.11
N VAL A 2 6.96 -1.58 26.11
CA VAL A 2 7.72 -1.07 24.94
C VAL A 2 7.16 -1.61 23.62
N SER A 3 6.89 -2.91 23.51
CA SER A 3 6.24 -3.48 22.31
C SER A 3 4.87 -2.83 22.01
N ASP A 4 4.16 -2.36 23.04
CA ASP A 4 2.91 -1.59 22.88
C ASP A 4 3.11 -0.25 22.17
N GLU A 5 4.24 0.45 22.36
CA GLU A 5 4.53 1.70 21.66
C GLU A 5 4.68 1.45 20.15
N PHE A 6 5.43 0.40 19.79
CA PHE A 6 5.56 -0.06 18.42
C PHE A 6 4.22 -0.50 17.81
N ARG A 7 3.33 -1.12 18.59
CA ARG A 7 1.97 -1.48 18.15
C ARG A 7 1.07 -0.24 17.99
N THR A 8 1.06 0.69 18.94
CA THR A 8 0.26 1.92 18.86
C THR A 8 0.65 2.74 17.63
N ALA A 9 1.95 2.83 17.30
CA ALA A 9 2.38 3.47 16.06
C ALA A 9 2.02 2.64 14.80
N ALA A 10 2.20 1.31 14.81
CA ALA A 10 1.94 0.46 13.64
C ALA A 10 0.44 0.28 13.31
N PHE A 11 -0.40 0.32 14.34
CA PHE A 11 -1.77 -0.21 14.32
C PHE A 11 -2.82 0.68 15.00
N GLY A 12 -2.43 1.55 15.93
CA GLY A 12 -3.34 2.43 16.68
C GLY A 12 -3.56 3.81 16.06
N ASP A 13 -3.66 4.81 16.92
CA ASP A 13 -4.05 6.19 16.62
C ASP A 13 -2.88 7.12 16.24
N ARG A 14 -1.63 6.70 16.51
CA ARG A 14 -0.41 7.53 16.34
C ARG A 14 0.60 7.03 15.29
N PRO A 15 0.20 6.80 14.02
CA PRO A 15 1.12 6.39 12.96
C PRO A 15 2.09 7.49 12.50
N ASP A 16 1.93 8.72 13.00
CA ASP A 16 2.86 9.84 12.86
C ASP A 16 4.13 9.69 13.71
N MET A 17 4.08 8.90 14.79
CA MET A 17 5.22 8.69 15.67
C MET A 17 6.41 8.09 14.93
N THR A 18 7.60 8.61 15.20
CA THR A 18 8.87 7.91 14.89
C THR A 18 9.11 6.91 16.02
N PRO A 19 9.12 5.59 15.75
CA PRO A 19 9.34 4.60 16.80
C PRO A 19 10.76 4.72 17.38
N ARG A 20 10.90 4.38 18.68
CA ARG A 20 12.22 4.23 19.32
C ARG A 20 13.05 3.14 18.63
N THR A 21 14.35 3.08 18.94
CA THR A 21 15.25 2.04 18.44
C THR A 21 14.69 0.64 18.76
N PRO A 22 14.41 -0.22 17.75
CA PRO A 22 13.81 -1.53 17.98
C PRO A 22 14.81 -2.48 18.66
N ARG A 23 14.35 -3.21 19.68
CA ARG A 23 15.21 -4.09 20.51
C ARG A 23 15.00 -5.57 20.22
N THR A 24 13.86 -5.94 19.66
CA THR A 24 13.54 -7.31 19.22
C THR A 24 13.25 -7.37 17.71
N PRO A 25 13.37 -8.55 17.08
CA PRO A 25 12.93 -8.75 15.69
C PRO A 25 11.45 -8.37 15.45
N ARG A 26 10.57 -8.53 16.45
CA ARG A 26 9.15 -8.10 16.38
C ARG A 26 9.03 -6.58 16.39
N ASP A 27 9.83 -5.87 17.18
CA ASP A 27 9.90 -4.40 17.16
C ASP A 27 10.46 -3.89 15.82
N GLN A 28 11.45 -4.57 15.23
CA GLN A 28 12.00 -4.22 13.91
C GLN A 28 10.93 -4.33 12.81
N TRP A 29 10.11 -5.38 12.84
CA TRP A 29 8.98 -5.53 11.92
C TRP A 29 7.93 -4.44 12.12
N LEU A 30 7.50 -4.18 13.35
CA LEU A 30 6.54 -3.10 13.65
C LEU A 30 7.07 -1.73 13.22
N THR A 31 8.37 -1.47 13.42
CA THR A 31 9.06 -0.26 12.93
C THR A 31 8.95 -0.15 11.41
N ALA A 32 9.21 -1.24 10.68
CA ALA A 32 9.04 -1.26 9.23
C ALA A 32 7.58 -1.08 8.76
N VAL A 33 6.60 -1.55 9.53
CA VAL A 33 5.17 -1.31 9.28
C VAL A 33 4.80 0.17 9.47
N VAL A 34 5.39 0.87 10.45
CA VAL A 34 5.22 2.33 10.63
C VAL A 34 5.86 3.09 9.48
N LEU A 35 7.15 2.85 9.23
CA LEU A 35 7.93 3.48 8.14
C LEU A 35 7.26 3.25 6.78
N GLY A 36 6.72 2.06 6.54
CA GLY A 36 5.95 1.72 5.35
C GLY A 36 4.66 2.54 5.21
N GLY A 37 3.92 2.75 6.31
CA GLY A 37 2.77 3.64 6.34
C GLY A 37 3.11 5.09 6.01
N GLN A 38 4.29 5.56 6.43
CA GLN A 38 4.83 6.90 6.16
C GLN A 38 5.50 7.03 4.76
N GLY A 39 5.51 5.95 3.95
CA GLY A 39 6.14 5.92 2.63
C GLY A 39 7.68 5.90 2.65
N ARG A 40 8.29 5.62 3.81
CA ARG A 40 9.74 5.56 4.04
C ARG A 40 10.30 4.18 3.63
N TYR A 41 10.01 3.76 2.39
CA TYR A 41 10.24 2.39 1.94
C TYR A 41 11.72 1.95 1.94
N ALA A 42 12.68 2.87 1.79
CA ALA A 42 14.10 2.56 1.96
C ALA A 42 14.40 2.09 3.38
N ALA A 43 14.11 2.92 4.40
CA ALA A 43 14.32 2.60 5.80
C ALA A 43 13.51 1.36 6.24
N ALA A 44 12.25 1.24 5.79
CA ALA A 44 11.44 0.04 6.04
C ALA A 44 12.07 -1.22 5.42
N SER A 45 12.61 -1.13 4.19
CA SER A 45 13.20 -2.29 3.51
C SER A 45 14.42 -2.84 4.22
N ALA A 46 15.27 -2.01 4.85
CA ALA A 46 16.48 -2.46 5.54
C ALA A 46 16.18 -3.44 6.69
N PHE A 47 15.18 -3.12 7.52
CA PHE A 47 14.67 -4.04 8.54
C PHE A 47 14.06 -5.29 7.90
N LEU A 48 13.16 -5.13 6.93
CA LEU A 48 12.42 -6.25 6.32
C LEU A 48 13.33 -7.25 5.63
N THR A 49 14.34 -6.82 4.86
CA THR A 49 15.27 -7.71 4.16
C THR A 49 16.11 -8.57 5.09
N THR A 50 16.38 -8.07 6.31
CA THR A 50 17.04 -8.84 7.37
C THR A 50 16.11 -9.92 7.90
N LEU A 51 14.84 -9.56 8.17
CA LEU A 51 13.83 -10.47 8.70
C LEU A 51 13.35 -11.54 7.70
N LEU A 52 13.53 -11.37 6.38
CA LEU A 52 13.23 -12.41 5.38
C LEU A 52 13.98 -13.73 5.61
N LYS A 53 15.09 -13.73 6.36
CA LYS A 53 15.90 -14.91 6.70
C LYS A 53 15.78 -15.33 8.17
N HIS A 54 14.85 -14.74 8.93
CA HIS A 54 14.67 -15.04 10.35
C HIS A 54 14.15 -16.48 10.55
N PRO A 55 14.59 -17.22 11.59
CA PRO A 55 14.20 -18.62 11.79
C PRO A 55 12.74 -18.81 12.24
N ASP A 56 12.12 -17.79 12.85
CA ASP A 56 10.66 -17.77 13.07
C ASP A 56 9.92 -17.60 11.72
N PRO A 57 9.14 -18.60 11.28
CA PRO A 57 8.44 -18.55 10.00
C PRO A 57 7.31 -17.51 9.97
N VAL A 58 6.69 -17.20 11.11
CA VAL A 58 5.62 -16.19 11.22
C VAL A 58 6.22 -14.82 10.99
N LEU A 59 7.32 -14.47 11.67
CA LEU A 59 7.99 -13.18 11.48
C LEU A 59 8.59 -13.03 10.07
N ALA A 60 9.20 -14.09 9.52
CA ALA A 60 9.73 -14.06 8.16
C ALA A 60 8.61 -13.93 7.09
N SER A 61 7.43 -14.52 7.34
CA SER A 61 6.24 -14.36 6.50
C SER A 61 5.66 -12.95 6.59
N LEU A 62 5.45 -12.42 7.81
CA LEU A 62 4.99 -11.05 8.04
C LEU A 62 5.93 -10.02 7.38
N ALA A 63 7.25 -10.21 7.47
CA ALA A 63 8.24 -9.36 6.81
C ALA A 63 8.13 -9.41 5.27
N ALA A 64 7.94 -10.61 4.69
CA ALA A 64 7.75 -10.80 3.26
C ALA A 64 6.46 -10.14 2.75
N SER A 65 5.31 -10.37 3.39
CA SER A 65 4.02 -9.76 3.02
C SER A 65 4.02 -8.23 3.20
N THR A 66 4.74 -7.72 4.19
CA THR A 66 4.91 -6.26 4.40
C THR A 66 5.74 -5.65 3.27
N LEU A 67 6.87 -6.27 2.90
CA LEU A 67 7.68 -5.83 1.75
C LEU A 67 6.89 -5.96 0.43
N GLY A 68 6.08 -7.01 0.29
CA GLY A 68 5.14 -7.18 -0.81
C GLY A 68 4.14 -6.02 -0.91
N SER A 69 3.58 -5.58 0.23
CA SER A 69 2.71 -4.40 0.29
C SER A 69 3.43 -3.10 -0.15
N HIS A 70 4.72 -2.94 0.17
CA HIS A 70 5.51 -1.80 -0.30
C HIS A 70 5.79 -1.87 -1.81
N ARG A 71 5.88 -3.07 -2.39
CA ARG A 71 6.00 -3.25 -3.85
C ARG A 71 4.66 -3.01 -4.54
N ARG A 72 3.53 -3.43 -3.95
CA ARG A 72 2.16 -3.10 -4.42
C ARG A 72 1.90 -1.60 -4.51
N GLN A 73 2.31 -0.81 -3.51
CA GLN A 73 2.03 0.63 -3.52
C GLN A 73 2.75 1.41 -4.65
N VAL A 74 3.83 0.86 -5.21
CA VAL A 74 4.49 1.38 -6.42
C VAL A 74 4.14 0.58 -7.68
N GLY A 75 3.00 -0.12 -7.65
CA GLY A 75 2.45 -0.91 -8.75
C GLY A 75 3.29 -2.11 -9.20
N GLY A 76 4.21 -2.58 -8.35
CA GLY A 76 5.15 -3.67 -8.59
C GLY A 76 4.59 -5.07 -8.35
N HIS A 77 3.34 -5.34 -8.78
CA HIS A 77 2.56 -6.54 -8.46
C HIS A 77 3.28 -7.87 -8.77
N ALA A 78 4.04 -7.94 -9.86
CA ALA A 78 4.79 -9.14 -10.23
C ALA A 78 5.92 -9.51 -9.22
N VAL A 79 6.48 -8.52 -8.52
CA VAL A 79 7.48 -8.72 -7.45
C VAL A 79 6.80 -8.96 -6.12
N ALA A 80 5.74 -8.20 -5.82
CA ALA A 80 4.92 -8.41 -4.63
C ALA A 80 4.39 -9.85 -4.55
N ARG A 81 3.82 -10.38 -5.65
CA ARG A 81 3.30 -11.76 -5.73
C ARG A 81 4.34 -12.81 -5.36
N ARG A 82 5.62 -12.59 -5.69
CA ARG A 82 6.73 -13.49 -5.33
C ARG A 82 7.05 -13.44 -3.84
N LEU A 83 6.93 -12.26 -3.21
CA LEU A 83 7.12 -12.06 -1.78
C LEU A 83 5.98 -12.70 -0.98
N ASP A 84 4.72 -12.43 -1.31
CA ASP A 84 3.57 -13.03 -0.60
C ASP A 84 3.44 -14.55 -0.86
N ALA A 85 3.84 -15.05 -2.04
CA ALA A 85 3.96 -16.50 -2.26
C ALA A 85 5.04 -17.14 -1.37
N ALA A 86 6.20 -16.48 -1.23
CA ALA A 86 7.26 -16.93 -0.33
C ALA A 86 6.92 -16.73 1.16
N ALA A 87 6.00 -15.81 1.48
CA ALA A 87 5.45 -15.64 2.81
C ALA A 87 4.54 -16.82 3.17
N LEU A 88 3.59 -17.16 2.29
CA LEU A 88 2.68 -18.30 2.47
C LEU A 88 3.44 -19.62 2.54
N ALA A 89 4.43 -19.84 1.68
CA ALA A 89 5.24 -21.06 1.63
C ALA A 89 6.16 -21.30 2.85
N ARG A 90 6.28 -20.34 3.78
CA ARG A 90 6.97 -20.53 5.08
C ARG A 90 6.04 -21.04 6.18
N LEU A 91 4.72 -20.92 6.03
CA LEU A 91 3.76 -21.17 7.10
C LEU A 91 3.23 -22.61 7.06
N THR A 92 3.51 -23.38 8.10
CA THR A 92 2.91 -24.69 8.34
C THR A 92 1.46 -24.56 8.80
N ASP A 93 0.69 -25.64 8.69
CA ASP A 93 -0.64 -25.69 9.28
C ASP A 93 -0.60 -25.71 10.82
N GLY A 94 -1.66 -25.18 11.43
CA GLY A 94 -1.72 -24.83 12.84
C GLY A 94 -2.72 -23.71 13.11
N SER A 95 -3.05 -23.50 14.39
CA SER A 95 -3.93 -22.43 14.86
C SER A 95 -3.20 -21.11 15.07
N GLY A 96 -3.96 -20.04 15.27
CA GLY A 96 -3.44 -18.78 15.80
C GLY A 96 -3.08 -18.87 17.28
N ASP A 97 -2.39 -17.84 17.79
CA ASP A 97 -2.15 -17.65 19.23
C ASP A 97 -3.17 -16.68 19.87
N GLY A 98 -3.99 -16.02 19.05
CA GLY A 98 -4.99 -15.05 19.49
C GLY A 98 -4.47 -13.61 19.61
N ASP A 99 -3.31 -13.28 19.03
CA ASP A 99 -2.79 -11.91 18.97
C ASP A 99 -3.86 -10.91 18.47
N ARG A 100 -4.17 -9.93 19.33
CA ARG A 100 -5.24 -8.93 19.09
C ARG A 100 -5.14 -8.24 17.73
N ASP A 101 -3.93 -8.03 17.22
CA ASP A 101 -3.64 -7.32 15.98
C ASP A 101 -3.39 -8.28 14.80
N GLY A 102 -3.61 -9.59 14.97
CA GLY A 102 -3.31 -10.63 13.99
C GLY A 102 -1.82 -10.73 13.68
N VAL A 103 -0.95 -10.67 14.70
CA VAL A 103 0.51 -10.83 14.58
C VAL A 103 0.92 -12.26 14.95
N ASP A 104 0.25 -13.23 14.33
CA ASP A 104 0.33 -14.66 14.63
C ASP A 104 0.28 -15.50 13.33
N LEU A 105 0.20 -16.83 13.46
CA LEU A 105 0.19 -17.74 12.32
C LEU A 105 -1.00 -17.50 11.36
N LEU A 106 -2.21 -17.28 11.89
CA LEU A 106 -3.40 -17.05 11.07
C LEU A 106 -3.42 -15.66 10.44
N GLY A 107 -3.03 -14.62 11.18
CA GLY A 107 -2.86 -13.26 10.65
C GLY A 107 -1.79 -13.17 9.57
N ALA A 108 -0.66 -13.85 9.74
CA ALA A 108 0.40 -13.93 8.72
C ALA A 108 -0.05 -14.69 7.46
N ARG A 109 -0.79 -15.80 7.61
CA ARG A 109 -1.38 -16.55 6.49
C ARG A 109 -2.43 -15.71 5.76
N SER A 110 -3.27 -14.99 6.51
CA SER A 110 -4.26 -14.04 5.95
C SER A 110 -3.56 -12.94 5.15
N ASP A 111 -2.51 -12.33 5.70
CA ASP A 111 -1.73 -11.30 5.01
C ASP A 111 -1.17 -11.76 3.66
N ALA A 112 -0.58 -12.97 3.62
CA ALA A 112 0.00 -13.52 2.41
C ALA A 112 -1.07 -13.85 1.35
N LEU A 113 -2.20 -14.47 1.76
CA LEU A 113 -3.31 -14.76 0.84
C LEU A 113 -3.96 -13.48 0.30
N LEU A 114 -4.15 -12.46 1.14
CA LEU A 114 -4.71 -11.18 0.74
C LEU A 114 -3.75 -10.37 -0.14
N GLY A 115 -2.43 -10.50 0.07
CA GLY A 115 -1.42 -9.98 -0.84
C GLY A 115 -1.48 -10.63 -2.22
N LEU A 116 -1.55 -11.97 -2.27
CA LEU A 116 -1.74 -12.72 -3.51
C LEU A 116 -3.06 -12.39 -4.23
N ALA A 117 -4.13 -12.10 -3.47
CA ALA A 117 -5.40 -11.60 -4.01
C ALA A 117 -5.25 -10.19 -4.61
N ALA A 118 -4.62 -9.26 -3.89
CA ALA A 118 -4.39 -7.90 -4.35
C ALA A 118 -3.46 -7.82 -5.57
N ASP A 119 -2.49 -8.73 -5.71
CA ASP A 119 -1.66 -8.81 -6.92
C ASP A 119 -2.36 -9.49 -8.09
N ALA A 120 -3.24 -10.45 -7.83
CA ALA A 120 -4.10 -11.00 -8.88
C ALA A 120 -5.06 -9.92 -9.42
N LEU A 121 -5.63 -9.10 -8.54
CA LEU A 121 -6.39 -7.89 -8.89
C LEU A 121 -5.53 -6.90 -9.70
N GLY A 122 -4.33 -6.56 -9.22
CA GLY A 122 -3.37 -5.64 -9.85
C GLY A 122 -2.83 -6.08 -11.22
N VAL A 123 -3.20 -7.27 -11.71
CA VAL A 123 -2.96 -7.74 -13.09
C VAL A 123 -4.26 -8.25 -13.78
N GLY A 124 -5.43 -7.78 -13.35
CA GLY A 124 -6.73 -8.06 -13.98
C GLY A 124 -7.29 -9.48 -13.79
N ARG A 125 -6.65 -10.32 -12.97
CA ARG A 125 -7.02 -11.73 -12.77
C ARG A 125 -8.07 -11.90 -11.66
N LEU A 126 -9.21 -11.23 -11.79
CA LEU A 126 -10.26 -11.13 -10.77
C LEU A 126 -10.73 -12.49 -10.23
N SER A 127 -10.95 -13.49 -11.09
CA SER A 127 -11.33 -14.85 -10.67
C SER A 127 -10.23 -15.60 -9.89
N THR A 128 -8.98 -15.15 -9.98
CA THR A 128 -7.87 -15.64 -9.14
C THR A 128 -7.84 -14.89 -7.80
N ALA A 129 -8.12 -13.58 -7.80
CA ALA A 129 -8.27 -12.81 -6.57
C ALA A 129 -9.41 -13.34 -5.69
N ARG A 130 -10.59 -13.61 -6.27
CA ARG A 130 -11.74 -14.20 -5.54
C ARG A 130 -11.42 -15.56 -4.90
N ARG A 131 -10.59 -16.41 -5.53
CA ARG A 131 -10.14 -17.67 -4.92
C ARG A 131 -9.26 -17.45 -3.69
N PHE A 132 -8.28 -16.56 -3.77
CA PHE A 132 -7.45 -16.23 -2.61
C PHE A 132 -8.24 -15.55 -1.48
N ILE A 133 -9.23 -14.70 -1.82
CA ILE A 133 -10.19 -14.13 -0.85
C ILE A 133 -10.97 -15.24 -0.14
N ALA A 134 -11.50 -16.24 -0.86
CA ALA A 134 -12.27 -17.33 -0.27
C ALA A 134 -11.42 -18.18 0.71
N VAL A 135 -10.17 -18.48 0.36
CA VAL A 135 -9.24 -19.19 1.27
C VAL A 135 -8.89 -18.32 2.49
N ALA A 136 -8.73 -17.01 2.33
CA ALA A 136 -8.44 -16.10 3.44
C ALA A 136 -9.61 -15.89 4.41
N ASP A 137 -10.85 -15.93 3.90
CA ASP A 137 -12.10 -15.88 4.68
C ASP A 137 -12.33 -17.18 5.47
N GLY A 138 -11.98 -18.33 4.86
CA GLY A 138 -12.05 -19.65 5.50
C GLY A 138 -11.07 -19.88 6.65
N LEU A 139 -10.21 -18.91 6.99
CA LEU A 139 -9.30 -18.99 8.15
C LEU A 139 -9.99 -18.69 9.50
N GLY A 140 -11.23 -18.17 9.49
CA GLY A 140 -11.91 -17.76 10.73
C GLY A 140 -11.38 -16.43 11.27
N ASP A 141 -11.19 -16.32 12.59
CA ASP A 141 -10.72 -15.07 13.20
C ASP A 141 -9.21 -14.88 13.06
N VAL A 142 -8.85 -14.10 12.04
CA VAL A 142 -7.48 -13.64 11.72
C VAL A 142 -7.12 -12.30 12.41
N GLY A 143 -7.78 -11.99 13.53
CA GLY A 143 -7.69 -10.72 14.22
C GLY A 143 -8.39 -9.57 13.48
N TRP A 144 -8.50 -8.40 14.11
CA TRP A 144 -9.23 -7.28 13.49
C TRP A 144 -8.58 -6.81 12.17
N ARG A 145 -7.24 -6.84 12.12
CA ARG A 145 -6.41 -6.34 11.01
C ARG A 145 -6.56 -7.18 9.75
N GLY A 146 -6.55 -8.50 9.86
CA GLY A 146 -6.79 -9.41 8.75
C GLY A 146 -8.21 -9.25 8.20
N GLN A 147 -9.21 -9.16 9.08
CA GLN A 147 -10.61 -8.96 8.68
C GLN A 147 -10.84 -7.61 7.96
N VAL A 148 -10.18 -6.52 8.39
CA VAL A 148 -10.24 -5.22 7.69
C VAL A 148 -9.62 -5.32 6.29
N ARG A 149 -8.44 -5.94 6.16
CA ARG A 149 -7.75 -6.11 4.87
C ARG A 149 -8.54 -7.02 3.92
N LEU A 150 -9.17 -8.08 4.43
CA LEU A 150 -10.07 -8.95 3.68
C LEU A 150 -11.26 -8.19 3.09
N ARG A 151 -11.82 -7.24 3.84
CA ARG A 151 -12.92 -6.39 3.37
C ARG A 151 -12.48 -5.34 2.35
N TRP A 152 -11.26 -4.80 2.45
CA TRP A 152 -10.68 -3.95 1.40
C TRP A 152 -10.52 -4.71 0.08
N VAL A 153 -9.80 -5.84 0.07
CA VAL A 153 -9.52 -6.55 -1.19
C VAL A 153 -10.79 -7.12 -1.81
N ARG A 154 -11.82 -7.46 -1.00
CA ARG A 154 -13.18 -7.73 -1.48
C ARG A 154 -13.78 -6.52 -2.20
N ALA A 155 -13.84 -5.36 -1.57
CA ALA A 155 -14.40 -4.16 -2.20
C ALA A 155 -13.65 -3.77 -3.48
N GLU A 156 -12.31 -3.82 -3.47
CA GLU A 156 -11.47 -3.47 -4.63
C GLU A 156 -11.65 -4.45 -5.81
N VAL A 157 -11.87 -5.75 -5.55
CA VAL A 157 -12.18 -6.75 -6.60
C VAL A 157 -13.57 -6.55 -7.20
N GLU A 158 -14.56 -6.20 -6.40
CA GLU A 158 -15.93 -5.96 -6.90
C GLU A 158 -16.02 -4.62 -7.66
N LEU A 159 -15.32 -3.56 -7.23
CA LEU A 159 -15.17 -2.33 -8.02
C LEU A 159 -14.51 -2.59 -9.37
N ALA A 160 -13.42 -3.36 -9.40
CA ALA A 160 -12.78 -3.77 -10.65
C ALA A 160 -13.62 -4.75 -11.49
N SER A 161 -14.74 -5.25 -10.95
CA SER A 161 -15.74 -6.06 -11.67
C SER A 161 -16.96 -5.26 -12.12
N GLY A 162 -17.01 -3.94 -11.84
CA GLY A 162 -18.18 -3.10 -12.13
C GLY A 162 -19.36 -3.30 -11.17
N GLN A 163 -19.12 -3.77 -9.94
CA GLN A 163 -20.14 -4.06 -8.91
C GLN A 163 -19.98 -3.16 -7.66
N PRO A 164 -20.21 -1.83 -7.76
CA PRO A 164 -20.06 -0.89 -6.64
C PRO A 164 -21.03 -1.17 -5.48
N GLU A 165 -22.24 -1.65 -5.77
CA GLU A 165 -23.25 -2.06 -4.78
C GLU A 165 -22.82 -3.26 -3.94
N VAL A 166 -22.06 -4.22 -4.49
CA VAL A 166 -21.42 -5.31 -3.70
C VAL A 166 -20.16 -4.81 -2.97
N ALA A 167 -19.44 -3.85 -3.55
CA ALA A 167 -18.24 -3.28 -2.92
C ALA A 167 -18.54 -2.42 -1.68
N ARG A 168 -19.57 -1.57 -1.73
CA ARG A 168 -19.90 -0.60 -0.67
C ARG A 168 -20.10 -1.25 0.71
N PRO A 169 -20.93 -2.31 0.90
CA PRO A 169 -21.08 -2.97 2.20
C PRO A 169 -19.77 -3.54 2.76
N ASN A 170 -18.85 -3.96 1.89
CA ASN A 170 -17.51 -4.42 2.31
C ASN A 170 -16.64 -3.24 2.76
N ALA A 171 -16.62 -2.13 2.02
CA ALA A 171 -15.90 -0.92 2.39
C ALA A 171 -16.39 -0.32 3.73
N GLU A 172 -17.72 -0.23 3.91
CA GLU A 172 -18.32 0.21 5.18
C GLU A 172 -17.98 -0.74 6.34
N ALA A 173 -17.99 -2.06 6.13
CA ALA A 173 -17.64 -3.04 7.16
C ALA A 173 -16.16 -2.93 7.57
N ALA A 174 -15.25 -2.69 6.60
CA ALA A 174 -13.85 -2.39 6.88
C ALA A 174 -13.72 -1.13 7.75
N LEU A 175 -14.43 -0.06 7.40
CA LEU A 175 -14.42 1.21 8.14
C LEU A 175 -14.94 1.07 9.57
N ARG A 176 -16.09 0.40 9.76
CA ARG A 176 -16.65 0.13 11.09
C ARG A 176 -15.66 -0.62 11.98
N ARG A 177 -14.99 -1.67 11.46
CA ARG A 177 -14.01 -2.45 12.24
C ARG A 177 -12.69 -1.71 12.47
N ALA A 178 -12.22 -0.91 11.52
CA ALA A 178 -11.03 -0.07 11.70
C ALA A 178 -11.24 1.04 12.75
N ARG A 179 -12.43 1.68 12.76
CA ARG A 179 -12.80 2.66 13.80
C ARG A 179 -12.93 2.02 15.17
N ALA A 180 -13.56 0.84 15.27
CA ALA A 180 -13.65 0.08 16.52
C ALA A 180 -12.29 -0.35 17.10
N ALA A 181 -11.27 -0.51 16.25
CA ALA A 181 -9.89 -0.81 16.65
C ALA A 181 -9.04 0.44 16.97
N GLY A 182 -9.58 1.66 16.86
CA GLY A 182 -8.83 2.91 17.03
C GLY A 182 -7.73 3.14 15.97
N ALA A 183 -7.78 2.41 14.86
CA ALA A 183 -6.63 2.19 13.98
C ALA A 183 -6.52 3.26 12.87
N ALA A 184 -6.05 4.46 13.21
CA ALA A 184 -6.10 5.67 12.36
C ALA A 184 -5.68 5.45 10.89
N ARG A 185 -4.56 4.76 10.63
CA ARG A 185 -4.12 4.45 9.24
C ARG A 185 -5.11 3.54 8.50
N HIS A 186 -5.72 2.59 9.21
CA HIS A 186 -6.71 1.66 8.64
C HIS A 186 -8.08 2.33 8.50
N VAL A 187 -8.41 3.32 9.33
CA VAL A 187 -9.57 4.20 9.15
C VAL A 187 -9.42 4.98 7.84
N ALA A 188 -8.34 5.74 7.67
CA ALA A 188 -8.10 6.53 6.45
C ALA A 188 -8.07 5.69 5.15
N LYS A 189 -7.44 4.49 5.16
CA LYS A 189 -7.48 3.57 4.01
C LYS A 189 -8.89 2.99 3.77
N SER A 190 -9.67 2.71 4.81
CA SER A 190 -11.06 2.25 4.66
C SER A 190 -11.97 3.36 4.09
N GLU A 191 -11.75 4.60 4.51
CA GLU A 191 -12.48 5.78 4.03
C GLU A 191 -12.16 6.06 2.55
N MET A 192 -10.90 5.90 2.13
CA MET A 192 -10.51 5.95 0.71
C MET A 192 -11.22 4.89 -0.14
N VAL A 193 -11.33 3.65 0.38
CA VAL A 193 -12.01 2.54 -0.33
C VAL A 193 -13.53 2.75 -0.36
N LEU A 194 -14.11 3.34 0.69
CA LEU A 194 -15.53 3.72 0.72
C LEU A 194 -15.84 4.88 -0.22
N SER A 195 -14.98 5.90 -0.29
CA SER A 195 -15.10 6.99 -1.25
C SER A 195 -15.07 6.46 -2.69
N ALA A 196 -14.12 5.56 -3.02
CA ALA A 196 -14.07 4.92 -4.33
C ALA A 196 -15.35 4.12 -4.65
N ALA A 197 -15.94 3.44 -3.66
CA ALA A 197 -17.18 2.68 -3.85
C ALA A 197 -18.41 3.59 -4.05
N LEU A 198 -18.49 4.72 -3.33
CA LEU A 198 -19.53 5.72 -3.51
C LEU A 198 -19.40 6.43 -4.88
N ALA A 199 -18.18 6.81 -5.27
CA ALA A 199 -17.89 7.44 -6.55
C ALA A 199 -18.31 6.57 -7.74
N ALA A 200 -18.03 5.26 -7.66
CA ALA A 200 -18.40 4.27 -8.67
C ALA A 200 -19.92 3.98 -8.72
N GLY A 201 -20.66 4.25 -7.65
CA GLY A 201 -22.13 4.16 -7.62
C GLY A 201 -22.86 5.23 -8.44
N GLY A 202 -22.16 6.29 -8.87
CA GLY A 202 -22.65 7.24 -9.87
C GLY A 202 -23.72 8.25 -9.43
N GLY A 203 -24.43 8.00 -8.33
CA GLY A 203 -25.43 8.92 -7.77
C GLY A 203 -24.84 10.28 -7.36
N VAL A 204 -25.63 11.35 -7.46
CA VAL A 204 -25.17 12.73 -7.17
C VAL A 204 -24.82 12.89 -5.69
N THR A 205 -25.69 12.40 -4.80
CA THR A 205 -25.46 12.42 -3.35
C THR A 205 -24.24 11.58 -2.96
N GLU A 206 -24.11 10.39 -3.54
CA GLU A 206 -22.97 9.50 -3.36
C GLU A 206 -21.67 10.13 -3.85
N ARG A 207 -21.67 10.87 -4.97
CA ARG A 207 -20.49 11.59 -5.47
C ARG A 207 -20.07 12.75 -4.58
N VAL A 208 -21.01 13.52 -4.02
CA VAL A 208 -20.70 14.55 -3.01
C VAL A 208 -20.09 13.89 -1.77
N GLN A 209 -20.74 12.85 -1.23
CA GLN A 209 -20.23 12.10 -0.08
C GLN A 209 -18.85 11.48 -0.34
N ALA A 210 -18.59 11.00 -1.56
CA ALA A 210 -17.28 10.49 -1.97
C ALA A 210 -16.21 11.59 -1.99
N ALA A 211 -16.54 12.78 -2.49
CA ALA A 211 -15.63 13.93 -2.54
C ALA A 211 -15.24 14.41 -1.14
N ASP A 212 -16.23 14.64 -0.26
CA ASP A 212 -16.01 15.03 1.14
C ASP A 212 -15.13 14.02 1.88
N LEU A 213 -15.42 12.72 1.69
CA LEU A 213 -14.67 11.64 2.34
C LEU A 213 -13.24 11.52 1.81
N ALA A 214 -13.01 11.73 0.52
CA ALA A 214 -11.67 11.74 -0.06
C ALA A 214 -10.86 12.97 0.36
N ALA A 215 -11.48 14.15 0.46
CA ALA A 215 -10.84 15.35 0.99
C ALA A 215 -10.40 15.15 2.44
N GLY A 216 -11.29 14.67 3.31
CA GLY A 216 -10.97 14.37 4.71
C GLY A 216 -9.86 13.30 4.87
N VAL A 217 -9.83 12.29 4.01
CA VAL A 217 -8.74 11.31 3.96
C VAL A 217 -7.41 11.95 3.55
N VAL A 218 -7.41 12.82 2.54
CA VAL A 218 -6.20 13.53 2.10
C VAL A 218 -5.63 14.39 3.22
N ASP A 219 -6.45 15.18 3.89
CA ASP A 219 -6.01 16.07 4.97
C ASP A 219 -5.50 15.27 6.17
N ARG A 220 -6.27 14.27 6.63
CA ARG A 220 -5.86 13.37 7.73
C ARG A 220 -4.61 12.54 7.40
N ALA A 221 -4.41 12.19 6.12
CA ALA A 221 -3.19 11.51 5.68
C ALA A 221 -1.98 12.45 5.58
N ILE A 222 -2.18 13.75 5.33
CA ILE A 222 -1.10 14.76 5.43
C ILE A 222 -0.74 14.99 6.90
N GLU A 223 -1.72 15.21 7.78
CA GLU A 223 -1.53 15.39 9.23
C GLU A 223 -0.74 14.23 9.87
N LEU A 224 -1.05 12.99 9.48
CA LEU A 224 -0.41 11.78 10.00
C LEU A 224 0.84 11.33 9.20
N GLY A 225 1.29 12.10 8.21
CA GLY A 225 2.46 11.76 7.39
C GLY A 225 2.30 10.54 6.47
N LEU A 226 1.07 10.07 6.26
CA LEU A 226 0.69 8.89 5.48
C LEU A 226 0.68 9.17 3.96
N LEU A 227 1.78 9.70 3.43
CA LEU A 227 1.94 10.04 2.00
C LEU A 227 1.54 8.94 0.99
N PRO A 228 1.71 7.63 1.28
CA PRO A 228 1.15 6.54 0.46
C PRO A 228 -0.36 6.58 0.22
N LEU A 229 -1.15 7.18 1.12
CA LEU A 229 -2.60 7.38 0.96
C LEU A 229 -2.93 8.73 0.30
N VAL A 230 -2.10 9.76 0.51
CA VAL A 230 -2.31 11.09 -0.06
C VAL A 230 -2.33 11.04 -1.59
N TRP A 231 -1.39 10.35 -2.25
CA TRP A 231 -1.32 10.36 -3.72
C TRP A 231 -2.47 9.63 -4.44
N PRO A 232 -2.92 8.41 -4.06
CA PRO A 232 -4.05 7.76 -4.74
C PRO A 232 -5.38 8.43 -4.40
N CYS A 233 -5.55 8.95 -3.17
CA CYS A 233 -6.77 9.67 -2.80
C CYS A 233 -6.84 11.04 -3.50
N SER A 234 -5.71 11.71 -3.70
CA SER A 234 -5.63 12.91 -4.53
C SER A 234 -5.92 12.62 -6.01
N LEU A 235 -5.59 11.43 -6.53
CA LEU A 235 -6.02 11.03 -7.88
C LEU A 235 -7.54 10.81 -7.94
N LEU A 236 -8.14 10.15 -6.95
CA LEU A 236 -9.60 9.97 -6.87
C LEU A 236 -10.35 11.32 -6.82
N LEU A 237 -9.78 12.35 -6.20
CA LEU A 237 -10.32 13.70 -6.20
C LEU A 237 -10.30 14.40 -7.57
N VAL A 238 -9.46 13.97 -8.54
CA VAL A 238 -9.45 14.53 -9.89
C VAL A 238 -10.78 14.27 -10.62
N ASP A 239 -11.41 13.12 -10.36
CA ASP A 239 -12.66 12.69 -10.98
C ASP A 239 -13.92 13.06 -10.15
N LEU A 240 -13.72 13.62 -8.95
CA LEU A 240 -14.76 14.03 -8.01
C LEU A 240 -14.88 15.55 -7.87
N ASP A 241 -13.77 16.28 -7.93
CA ASP A 241 -13.73 17.75 -8.05
C ASP A 241 -12.96 18.15 -9.33
N PRO A 242 -13.64 18.19 -10.49
CA PRO A 242 -13.05 18.67 -11.75
C PRO A 242 -12.61 20.14 -11.68
N GLY A 243 -13.20 20.96 -10.80
CA GLY A 243 -12.85 22.37 -10.63
C GLY A 243 -11.47 22.56 -9.99
N ARG A 244 -11.04 21.62 -9.14
CA ARG A 244 -9.73 21.61 -8.47
C ARG A 244 -8.83 20.46 -8.93
N ALA A 245 -9.20 19.74 -9.99
CA ALA A 245 -8.43 18.65 -10.61
C ALA A 245 -6.94 18.95 -10.80
N ASP A 246 -6.60 20.20 -11.10
CA ASP A 246 -5.23 20.70 -11.27
C ASP A 246 -4.43 20.75 -9.95
N GLU A 247 -5.08 21.18 -8.86
CA GLU A 247 -4.53 21.16 -7.50
C GLU A 247 -4.37 19.72 -7.01
N HIS A 248 -5.36 18.87 -7.27
CA HIS A 248 -5.35 17.45 -6.93
C HIS A 248 -4.24 16.68 -7.65
N ARG A 249 -4.03 16.92 -8.96
CA ARG A 249 -2.89 16.38 -9.72
C ARG A 249 -1.55 16.85 -9.16
N ARG A 250 -1.39 18.13 -8.81
CA ARG A 250 -0.16 18.65 -8.16
C ARG A 250 0.10 18.00 -6.80
N ARG A 251 -0.94 17.82 -5.97
CA ARG A 251 -0.85 17.15 -4.66
C ARG A 251 -0.47 15.67 -4.82
N ALA A 252 -1.07 14.96 -5.78
CA ALA A 252 -0.73 13.57 -6.10
C ALA A 252 0.73 13.42 -6.51
N ALA A 253 1.20 14.26 -7.45
CA ALA A 253 2.59 14.26 -7.91
C ALA A 253 3.57 14.52 -6.75
N GLY A 254 3.33 15.56 -5.94
CA GLY A 254 4.19 15.91 -4.80
C GLY A 254 4.28 14.80 -3.74
N ALA A 255 3.15 14.16 -3.40
CA ALA A 255 3.14 13.06 -2.44
C ALA A 255 3.82 11.80 -2.99
N LEU A 256 3.57 11.42 -4.25
CA LEU A 256 4.24 10.29 -4.91
C LEU A 256 5.76 10.52 -5.01
N HIS A 257 6.17 11.70 -5.47
CA HIS A 257 7.56 12.14 -5.52
C HIS A 257 8.29 11.92 -4.17
N CYS A 258 7.68 12.34 -3.06
CA CYS A 258 8.23 12.11 -1.73
C CYS A 258 8.41 10.62 -1.40
N VAL A 259 7.42 9.77 -1.74
CA VAL A 259 7.51 8.31 -1.57
C VAL A 259 8.63 7.71 -2.43
N LEU A 260 8.80 8.15 -3.68
CA LEU A 260 9.86 7.67 -4.58
C LEU A 260 11.26 8.14 -4.16
N ARG A 261 11.39 9.37 -3.64
CA ARG A 261 12.66 9.87 -3.06
C ARG A 261 13.04 9.13 -1.77
N ARG A 262 12.07 8.67 -0.97
CA ARG A 262 12.27 7.85 0.24
C ARG A 262 12.22 6.33 -0.01
N SER A 263 12.16 5.91 -1.27
CA SER A 263 12.16 4.48 -1.66
C SER A 263 13.57 3.91 -1.86
N ASP A 264 13.70 2.59 -1.81
CA ASP A 264 14.92 1.90 -2.26
C ASP A 264 14.99 1.81 -3.80
N PRO A 265 16.15 1.44 -4.39
CA PRO A 265 16.31 1.36 -5.84
C PRO A 265 15.41 0.35 -6.57
N ILE A 266 14.89 -0.68 -5.89
CA ILE A 266 13.96 -1.64 -6.50
C ILE A 266 12.57 -1.01 -6.60
N ALA A 267 12.08 -0.35 -5.55
CA ALA A 267 10.81 0.37 -5.60
C ALA A 267 10.79 1.47 -6.67
N ARG A 268 11.85 2.28 -6.80
CA ARG A 268 11.94 3.29 -7.88
C ARG A 268 11.88 2.67 -9.28
N ARG A 269 12.58 1.55 -9.52
CA ARG A 269 12.53 0.86 -10.82
C ARG A 269 11.17 0.25 -11.10
N LEU A 270 10.47 -0.27 -10.09
CA LEU A 270 9.11 -0.80 -10.24
C LEU A 270 8.13 0.31 -10.63
N ALA A 271 8.17 1.45 -9.94
CA ALA A 271 7.38 2.63 -10.28
C ALA A 271 7.61 3.08 -11.73
N ALA A 272 8.89 3.14 -12.16
CA ALA A 272 9.28 3.53 -13.52
C ALA A 272 8.73 2.64 -14.64
N SER A 273 8.36 1.40 -14.32
CA SER A 273 7.84 0.42 -15.27
C SER A 273 6.36 0.07 -15.04
N SER A 274 5.67 0.77 -14.12
CA SER A 274 4.33 0.36 -13.70
C SER A 274 3.23 1.12 -14.46
N PRO A 275 2.23 0.42 -15.04
CA PRO A 275 1.05 1.06 -15.60
C PRO A 275 0.14 1.69 -14.54
N TRP A 276 0.36 1.37 -13.25
CA TRP A 276 -0.40 1.92 -12.11
C TRP A 276 0.14 3.27 -11.61
N ILE A 277 1.28 3.73 -12.15
CA ILE A 277 1.86 5.03 -11.84
C ILE A 277 1.70 5.91 -13.08
N PRO A 278 0.82 6.93 -13.07
CA PRO A 278 0.66 7.80 -14.23
C PRO A 278 1.96 8.55 -14.53
N ASN A 279 2.45 8.47 -15.76
CA ASN A 279 3.67 9.16 -16.21
C ASN A 279 3.62 10.68 -15.92
N THR A 280 2.43 11.27 -15.92
CA THR A 280 2.16 12.69 -15.61
C THR A 280 2.41 13.07 -14.14
N LEU A 281 2.56 12.12 -13.22
CA LEU A 281 2.89 12.37 -11.82
C LEU A 281 4.40 12.27 -11.52
N VAL A 282 5.23 11.89 -12.48
CA VAL A 282 6.66 11.64 -12.26
C VAL A 282 7.52 12.69 -12.95
N VAL A 283 8.37 13.37 -12.18
CA VAL A 283 9.21 14.45 -12.69
C VAL A 283 10.32 13.88 -13.59
N PRO A 284 10.56 14.44 -14.79
CA PRO A 284 11.65 14.01 -15.66
C PRO A 284 13.01 14.01 -14.95
N GLY A 285 13.77 12.92 -15.11
CA GLY A 285 15.09 12.74 -14.52
C GLY A 285 15.12 12.09 -13.13
N GLU A 286 14.02 12.03 -12.38
CA GLU A 286 13.98 11.31 -11.09
C GLU A 286 14.04 9.79 -11.27
N LEU A 287 13.52 9.34 -12.41
CA LEU A 287 13.74 8.01 -12.97
C LEU A 287 14.87 8.13 -14.00
N GLY A 288 16.12 7.99 -13.54
CA GLY A 288 17.28 8.01 -14.44
C GLY A 288 17.14 6.94 -15.54
N GLN A 289 17.60 7.24 -16.77
CA GLN A 289 17.49 6.36 -17.95
C GLN A 289 18.39 5.11 -17.87
N ALA A 290 18.16 4.26 -16.87
CA ALA A 290 18.59 2.88 -16.87
C ALA A 290 17.71 2.09 -17.86
N GLY A 291 18.12 2.07 -19.13
CA GLY A 291 17.47 1.28 -20.17
C GLY A 291 17.32 -0.20 -19.77
N ILE A 292 16.30 -0.88 -20.30
CA ILE A 292 15.87 -2.20 -19.83
C ILE A 292 17.03 -3.22 -19.90
N ARG A 293 17.67 -3.43 -18.76
CA ARG A 293 18.48 -4.60 -18.43
C ARG A 293 17.95 -5.22 -17.16
N ALA A 294 16.78 -5.85 -17.28
CA ALA A 294 16.52 -7.00 -16.44
C ALA A 294 17.55 -8.07 -16.82
N ASN A 295 18.51 -8.33 -15.92
CA ASN A 295 19.00 -9.67 -15.57
C ASN A 295 20.28 -9.62 -14.71
N SER A 296 20.07 -9.49 -13.41
CA SER A 296 20.74 -10.36 -12.43
C SER A 296 19.61 -11.06 -11.67
N PHE A 297 19.25 -12.29 -11.99
CA PHE A 297 20.02 -13.38 -12.60
C PHE A 297 20.10 -13.38 -14.15
N THR A 298 21.34 -13.41 -14.69
CA THR A 298 21.80 -13.90 -16.01
C THR A 298 21.18 -13.42 -17.36
N GLU A 299 21.79 -12.35 -17.91
CA GLU A 299 22.14 -12.10 -19.34
C GLU A 299 21.03 -11.91 -20.45
N LEU A 300 21.45 -11.36 -21.62
CA LEU A 300 20.70 -10.44 -22.53
C LEU A 300 21.42 -10.26 -23.91
N PRO A 301 20.90 -9.48 -24.92
CA PRO A 301 19.54 -8.98 -25.21
C PRO A 301 19.04 -9.62 -26.55
N PRO A 302 18.92 -9.02 -27.79
CA PRO A 302 18.76 -7.64 -28.33
C PRO A 302 17.27 -7.35 -28.73
N ASP A 303 16.82 -6.41 -29.60
CA ASP A 303 17.43 -5.31 -30.38
C ASP A 303 16.43 -4.12 -30.59
N ARG A 304 16.91 -2.86 -30.50
CA ARG A 304 16.41 -1.53 -31.01
C ARG A 304 14.90 -1.12 -30.90
N VAL A 305 14.45 0.14 -31.09
CA VAL A 305 15.02 1.45 -31.53
C VAL A 305 14.62 2.58 -30.54
N LYS A 306 15.32 3.73 -30.51
CA LYS A 306 14.93 4.99 -29.82
C LYS A 306 14.53 6.11 -30.79
N VAL A 307 13.59 6.98 -30.41
CA VAL A 307 13.44 8.38 -30.87
C VAL A 307 12.99 9.25 -29.68
N GLY A 308 13.17 10.58 -29.69
CA GLY A 308 12.64 11.49 -28.66
C GLY A 308 12.90 12.97 -28.94
N ALA A 309 12.28 13.84 -28.12
CA ALA A 309 12.49 15.29 -28.02
C ALA A 309 12.12 15.69 -26.57
N GLU A 310 13.00 16.35 -25.82
CA GLU A 310 13.09 17.81 -25.58
C GLU A 310 12.04 18.37 -24.59
N ALA A 311 12.39 19.48 -23.93
CA ALA A 311 11.73 19.93 -22.70
C ALA A 311 11.51 21.44 -22.67
N SER A 312 10.51 21.87 -21.89
CA SER A 312 10.34 23.24 -21.43
C SER A 312 9.85 23.21 -19.98
N ASP A 313 10.34 24.13 -19.15
CA ASP A 313 10.17 24.13 -17.70
C ASP A 313 9.68 25.49 -17.19
N ARG A 314 8.81 25.44 -16.15
CA ARG A 314 8.51 26.47 -15.14
C ARG A 314 7.27 26.06 -14.34
N GLY A 315 7.47 25.70 -13.07
CA GLY A 315 6.37 25.45 -12.13
C GLY A 315 6.70 25.92 -10.72
N GLY A 316 6.19 27.09 -10.32
CA GLY A 316 6.25 27.54 -8.93
C GLY A 316 5.34 26.67 -8.05
N GLY A 317 5.91 25.85 -7.18
CA GLY A 317 5.17 24.85 -6.40
C GLY A 317 5.22 25.08 -4.90
N THR A 318 4.05 25.00 -4.25
CA THR A 318 3.92 24.83 -2.79
C THR A 318 4.42 23.44 -2.39
N SER A 319 5.73 23.30 -2.19
CA SER A 319 6.35 22.00 -2.00
C SER A 319 5.96 21.34 -0.68
N LEU A 320 5.45 20.10 -0.75
CA LEU A 320 5.54 19.16 0.36
C LEU A 320 7.04 18.91 0.64
N GLY A 321 7.57 19.54 1.68
CA GLY A 321 9.01 19.71 1.91
C GLY A 321 9.76 18.41 2.24
N CYS A 322 10.14 17.65 1.21
CA CYS A 322 10.73 16.31 1.37
C CYS A 322 12.27 16.32 1.28
N ARG A 323 12.92 16.38 2.44
CA ARG A 323 14.35 16.06 2.59
C ARG A 323 14.61 14.60 2.17
N LYS A 324 15.78 14.36 1.57
CA LYS A 324 16.34 13.00 1.45
C LYS A 324 16.66 12.47 2.84
N GLU A 325 16.48 11.17 3.04
CA GLU A 325 16.96 10.46 4.22
C GLU A 325 18.34 9.86 3.88
N SER A 326 19.31 10.05 4.77
CA SER A 326 20.56 9.28 4.73
C SER A 326 20.30 7.82 5.16
N PRO A 327 21.08 6.84 4.67
CA PRO A 327 21.05 5.47 5.18
C PRO A 327 21.41 5.38 6.68
#